data_AF-A0A087MJA2-F1
#
_entry.id   AF-A0A087MJA2-F1
#
_cell.length_a   1.000
_cell.length_b   1.000
_cell.length_c   1.000
_cell.angle_alpha   90.00
_cell.angle_beta   90.00
_cell.angle_gamma   90.00
#
_symmetry.space_group_name_H-M   'P 1'
#
loop_
_entity.id
_entity.type
_entity.pdbx_description
1 polymer ?
#
loop_
_entity_poly.entity_id
_entity_poly.type
_entity_poly.pdbx_seq_one_letter_code
_entity_poly.pdbx_strand_id
1 'polypeptide(L)'
;MDSPDPRRPIDRWLDSYAGDHENTTNQAIHLVCVPAIVWSVTAALWVIPVPSSLARPGAWMGLAMFLALAWYWRLSRPLALGALLVFAGFGLLNYWLSQTLGMAGLAWLALGVFVLAWVGQFIGHKIEGRRPSFFTDLKYLLVGPLWTLDKLYRKAGWKH
;
A
#
# COMPACT_ATOMS: atom_id res chain seq x y z
N MET A 1 -9.67 -18.55 30.72
CA MET A 1 -9.39 -17.12 30.44
C MET A 1 -8.26 -17.12 29.44
N ASP A 2 -8.51 -16.69 28.20
CA ASP A 2 -7.42 -16.53 27.23
C ASP A 2 -6.53 -15.38 27.70
N SER A 3 -5.28 -15.71 28.03
CA SER A 3 -4.27 -14.69 28.30
C SER A 3 -4.14 -13.78 27.06
N PRO A 4 -4.12 -12.45 27.22
CA PRO A 4 -3.96 -11.55 26.09
C PRO A 4 -2.67 -11.86 25.34
N ASP A 5 -2.74 -11.96 24.01
CA ASP A 5 -1.60 -12.26 23.15
C ASP A 5 -0.47 -11.22 23.37
N PRO A 6 0.72 -11.65 23.82
CA PRO A 6 1.80 -10.75 24.20
C PRO A 6 2.46 -10.04 23.01
N ARG A 7 2.21 -10.48 21.77
CA ARG A 7 2.79 -9.87 20.56
C ARG A 7 2.29 -8.43 20.36
N ARG A 8 3.09 -7.57 19.72
CA ARG A 8 2.60 -6.22 19.37
C ARG A 8 1.47 -6.35 18.35
N PRO A 9 0.51 -5.40 18.32
CA PRO A 9 -0.58 -5.43 17.35
C PRO A 9 -0.11 -5.56 15.89
N ILE A 10 0.99 -4.89 15.51
CA ILE A 10 1.55 -4.98 14.17
C ILE A 10 2.02 -6.39 13.83
N ASP A 11 2.71 -7.07 14.76
CA ASP A 11 3.27 -8.40 14.51
C ASP A 11 2.12 -9.39 14.27
N ARG A 12 1.00 -9.28 15.00
CA ARG A 12 -0.20 -10.11 14.77
C ARG A 12 -0.82 -9.89 13.39
N TRP A 13 -0.94 -8.62 12.96
CA TRP A 13 -1.47 -8.30 11.62
C TRP A 13 -0.56 -8.86 10.52
N LEU A 14 0.75 -8.68 10.66
CA LEU A 14 1.75 -9.15 9.69
C LEU A 14 1.79 -10.68 9.65
N ASP A 15 1.77 -11.36 10.79
CA ASP A 15 1.74 -12.82 10.88
C ASP A 15 0.46 -13.39 10.26
N SER A 16 -0.70 -12.78 10.57
CA SER A 16 -1.96 -13.19 9.98
C SER A 16 -1.97 -13.01 8.46
N TYR A 17 -1.48 -11.88 7.95
CA TYR A 17 -1.38 -11.64 6.51
C TYR A 17 -0.38 -12.60 5.85
N ALA A 18 0.75 -12.87 6.50
CA ALA A 18 1.75 -13.82 6.01
C ALA A 18 1.20 -15.25 5.90
N GLY A 19 0.30 -15.65 6.81
CA GLY A 19 -0.38 -16.94 6.76
C GLY A 19 -1.26 -17.17 5.52
N ASP A 20 -1.69 -16.09 4.85
CA ASP A 20 -2.40 -16.16 3.57
C ASP A 20 -1.47 -16.12 2.35
N HIS A 21 -0.15 -15.99 2.56
CA HIS A 21 0.85 -15.77 1.51
C HIS A 21 2.13 -16.57 1.78
N GLU A 22 2.05 -17.90 1.73
CA GLU A 22 3.19 -18.79 1.97
C GLU A 22 3.95 -19.13 0.68
N ASN A 23 3.28 -19.13 -0.47
CA ASN A 23 3.91 -19.46 -1.75
C ASN A 23 4.86 -18.34 -2.21
N THR A 24 6.13 -18.66 -2.49
CA THR A 24 7.17 -17.68 -2.85
C THR A 24 6.86 -16.91 -4.15
N THR A 25 6.21 -17.54 -5.13
CA THR A 25 5.75 -16.87 -6.36
C THR A 25 4.64 -15.88 -6.04
N ASN A 26 3.64 -16.26 -5.23
CA ASN A 26 2.58 -15.36 -4.80
C ASN A 26 3.15 -14.15 -4.03
N GLN A 27 4.10 -14.39 -3.13
CA GLN A 27 4.79 -13.33 -2.40
C GLN A 27 5.56 -12.38 -3.32
N ALA A 28 6.27 -12.90 -4.33
CA ALA A 28 7.00 -12.09 -5.30
C ALA A 28 6.07 -11.22 -6.15
N ILE A 29 4.93 -11.79 -6.60
CA ILE A 29 3.87 -11.03 -7.28
C ILE A 29 3.38 -9.90 -6.37
N HIS A 30 3.08 -10.19 -5.10
CA HIS A 30 2.62 -9.18 -4.14
C HIS A 30 3.63 -8.07 -3.89
N LEU A 31 4.92 -8.40 -3.81
CA LEU A 31 5.98 -7.39 -3.64
C LEU A 31 6.06 -6.38 -4.79
N VAL A 32 5.52 -6.72 -5.97
CA VAL A 32 5.43 -5.81 -7.12
C VAL A 32 4.05 -5.16 -7.22
N CYS A 33 2.99 -5.97 -7.15
CA CYS A 33 1.62 -5.51 -7.37
C CYS A 33 1.10 -4.62 -6.24
N VAL A 34 1.43 -4.89 -4.97
CA VAL A 34 0.95 -4.06 -3.85
C VAL A 34 1.49 -2.63 -3.94
N PRO A 35 2.80 -2.37 -4.10
CA PRO A 35 3.30 -1.01 -4.32
C PRO A 35 2.67 -0.34 -5.56
N ALA A 36 2.47 -1.08 -6.65
CA ALA A 36 1.83 -0.56 -7.86
C ALA A 36 0.37 -0.14 -7.62
N ILE A 37 -0.40 -0.95 -6.87
CA ILE A 37 -1.78 -0.62 -6.47
C ILE A 37 -1.78 0.62 -5.58
N VAL A 38 -0.95 0.68 -4.54
CA VAL A 38 -0.88 1.84 -3.66
C VAL A 38 -0.53 3.10 -4.45
N TRP A 39 0.48 3.03 -5.34
CA TRP A 39 0.83 4.14 -6.20
C TRP A 39 -0.37 4.57 -7.07
N SER A 40 -1.01 3.63 -7.77
CA SER A 40 -2.15 3.95 -8.65
C SER A 40 -3.33 4.57 -7.89
N VAL A 41 -3.59 4.17 -6.64
CA VAL A 41 -4.59 4.81 -5.78
C VAL A 41 -4.17 6.23 -5.40
N THR A 42 -2.90 6.45 -5.05
CA THR A 42 -2.41 7.83 -4.79
C THR A 42 -2.51 8.72 -6.03
N ALA A 43 -2.22 8.19 -7.22
CA ALA A 43 -2.37 8.90 -8.49
C ALA A 43 -3.84 9.19 -8.81
N ALA A 44 -4.74 8.23 -8.57
CA ALA A 44 -6.17 8.43 -8.72
C ALA A 44 -6.70 9.53 -7.78
N LEU A 45 -6.23 9.57 -6.53
CA LEU A 45 -6.56 10.65 -5.59
C LEU A 45 -5.94 12.00 -5.99
N TRP A 46 -4.79 11.99 -6.67
CA TRP A 46 -4.14 13.21 -7.15
C TRP A 46 -4.97 13.92 -8.22
N VAL A 47 -5.57 13.17 -9.14
CA VAL A 47 -6.34 13.72 -10.26
C VAL A 47 -7.75 14.18 -9.87
N ILE A 48 -8.21 13.88 -8.65
CA ILE A 48 -9.48 14.40 -8.15
C ILE A 48 -9.38 15.93 -8.03
N PRO A 49 -10.27 16.70 -8.68
CA PRO A 49 -10.25 18.14 -8.59
C PRO A 49 -10.37 18.63 -7.15
N VAL A 50 -9.52 19.59 -6.80
CA VAL A 50 -9.54 20.28 -5.52
C VAL A 50 -9.96 21.73 -5.80
N PRO A 51 -11.00 22.26 -5.13
CA PRO A 51 -11.33 23.68 -5.25
C PRO A 51 -10.11 24.54 -4.91
N SER A 52 -9.74 25.46 -5.79
CA SER A 52 -8.54 26.29 -5.63
C SER A 52 -8.60 27.21 -4.40
N SER A 53 -9.81 27.50 -3.91
CA SER A 53 -10.04 28.22 -2.65
C SER A 53 -9.68 27.41 -1.40
N LEU A 54 -9.63 26.07 -1.50
CA LEU A 54 -9.38 25.17 -0.38
C LEU A 54 -7.92 24.73 -0.33
N ALA A 55 -7.40 24.20 -1.43
CA ALA A 55 -6.03 23.66 -1.49
C ALA A 55 -5.54 23.45 -2.93
N ARG A 56 -4.29 22.98 -3.07
CA ARG A 56 -3.67 22.61 -4.35
C ARG A 56 -4.08 21.19 -4.79
N PRO A 57 -3.94 20.85 -6.09
CA PRO A 57 -4.08 19.47 -6.58
C PRO A 57 -3.22 18.49 -5.76
N GLY A 58 -3.74 17.28 -5.55
CA GLY A 58 -3.11 16.29 -4.67
C GLY A 58 -3.49 16.41 -3.19
N ALA A 59 -4.33 17.37 -2.78
CA ALA A 59 -4.76 17.49 -1.37
C ALA A 59 -5.46 16.23 -0.84
N TRP A 60 -6.35 15.61 -1.63
CA TRP A 60 -7.03 14.37 -1.25
C TRP A 60 -6.06 13.20 -1.07
N MET A 61 -5.07 13.10 -1.97
CA MET A 61 -3.97 12.14 -1.85
C MET A 61 -3.19 12.36 -0.55
N GLY A 62 -2.78 13.61 -0.28
CA GLY A 62 -2.05 13.99 0.92
C GLY A 62 -2.81 13.66 2.20
N LEU A 63 -4.12 13.94 2.24
CA LEU A 63 -4.99 13.60 3.37
C LEU A 63 -5.05 12.07 3.59
N ALA A 64 -5.28 11.29 2.54
CA ALA A 64 -5.34 9.83 2.64
C ALA A 64 -4.01 9.24 3.13
N MET A 65 -2.88 9.71 2.59
CA MET A 65 -1.54 9.29 3.01
C MET A 65 -1.25 9.68 4.45
N PHE A 66 -1.67 10.87 4.90
CA PHE A 66 -1.54 11.30 6.29
C PHE A 66 -2.32 10.39 7.24
N LEU A 67 -3.58 10.06 6.91
CA LEU A 67 -4.40 9.15 7.73
C LEU A 67 -3.79 7.74 7.79
N ALA A 68 -3.31 7.22 6.66
CA ALA A 68 -2.60 5.94 6.61
C ALA A 68 -1.31 5.97 7.46
N LEU A 69 -0.50 7.03 7.35
CA LEU A 69 0.70 7.22 8.17
C LEU A 69 0.38 7.33 9.65
N ALA A 70 -0.66 8.06 10.04
CA ALA A 70 -1.09 8.17 11.43
C ALA A 70 -1.48 6.79 12.00
N TRP A 71 -2.12 5.95 11.18
CA TRP A 71 -2.41 4.57 11.54
C TRP A 71 -1.14 3.71 11.66
N TYR A 72 -0.25 3.76 10.66
CA TYR A 72 1.03 3.05 10.68
C TYR A 72 1.92 3.46 11.86
N TRP A 73 1.94 4.74 12.22
CA TRP A 73 2.73 5.27 13.33
C TRP A 73 2.31 4.67 14.68
N ARG A 74 1.02 4.37 14.84
CA ARG A 74 0.48 3.68 16.03
C ARG A 74 0.86 2.20 16.07
N LEU A 75 1.17 1.59 14.93
CA LEU A 75 1.51 0.18 14.80
C LEU A 75 3.03 -0.09 14.90
N SER A 76 3.84 0.63 14.13
CA SER A 76 5.31 0.57 14.17
C SER A 76 5.90 1.86 13.59
N ARG A 77 6.67 2.59 14.41
CA ARG A 77 7.31 3.85 13.99
C ARG A 77 8.35 3.63 12.88
N PRO A 78 9.23 2.61 12.93
CA PRO A 78 10.18 2.36 11.85
C PRO A 78 9.49 2.06 10.51
N LEU A 79 8.46 1.21 10.50
CA LEU A 79 7.68 0.97 9.27
C LEU A 79 6.95 2.22 8.80
N ALA A 80 6.41 3.03 9.72
CA ALA A 80 5.78 4.30 9.35
C ALA A 80 6.78 5.28 8.70
N LEU A 81 8.04 5.32 9.16
CA LEU A 81 9.09 6.12 8.51
C LEU A 81 9.42 5.59 7.11
N GLY A 82 9.53 4.26 6.94
CA GLY A 82 9.71 3.69 5.60
C GLY A 82 8.52 3.99 4.68
N ALA A 83 7.29 3.88 5.17
CA ALA A 83 6.08 4.25 4.44
C ALA A 83 6.06 5.74 4.07
N LEU A 84 6.53 6.63 4.96
CA LEU A 84 6.66 8.06 4.69
C LEU A 84 7.58 8.33 3.49
N LEU A 85 8.71 7.63 3.41
CA LEU A 85 9.64 7.76 2.27
C LEU A 85 9.01 7.29 0.95
N VAL A 86 8.31 6.15 0.97
CA VAL A 86 7.57 5.63 -0.20
C VAL A 86 6.50 6.62 -0.64
N PHE A 87 5.74 7.15 0.33
CA PHE A 87 4.70 8.14 0.11
C PHE A 87 5.23 9.46 -0.45
N ALA A 88 6.34 9.97 0.08
CA ALA A 88 7.02 11.13 -0.50
C ALA A 88 7.43 10.87 -1.96
N GLY A 89 8.00 9.69 -2.23
CA GLY A 89 8.34 9.27 -3.60
C GLY A 89 7.13 9.24 -4.54
N PHE A 90 6.00 8.68 -4.10
CA PHE A 90 4.75 8.68 -4.88
C PHE A 90 4.22 10.09 -5.12
N GLY A 91 4.27 10.98 -4.13
CA GLY A 91 3.88 12.37 -4.31
C GLY A 91 4.74 13.10 -5.36
N LEU A 92 6.06 12.91 -5.31
CA LEU A 92 6.99 13.46 -6.30
C LEU A 92 6.74 12.88 -7.70
N LEU A 93 6.51 11.57 -7.79
CA LEU A 93 6.22 10.87 -9.03
C LEU A 93 4.90 11.35 -9.65
N ASN A 94 3.83 11.47 -8.85
CA ASN A 94 2.53 11.95 -9.31
C ASN A 94 2.60 13.42 -9.75
N TYR A 95 3.34 14.25 -9.02
CA TYR A 95 3.62 15.62 -9.44
C TYR A 95 4.28 15.65 -10.82
N TRP A 96 5.41 14.95 -10.98
CA TRP A 96 6.13 14.89 -12.26
C TRP A 96 5.25 14.36 -13.40
N LEU A 97 4.58 13.22 -13.21
CA LEU A 97 3.69 12.63 -14.22
C LEU A 97 2.52 13.54 -14.56
N SER A 98 1.96 14.28 -13.59
CA SER A 98 0.87 15.22 -13.86
C SER A 98 1.32 16.38 -14.74
N GLN A 99 2.58 16.81 -14.64
CA GLN A 99 3.15 17.85 -15.50
C GLN A 99 3.48 17.31 -16.89
N THR A 100 3.88 16.05 -17.01
CA THR A 100 4.28 15.44 -18.29
C THR A 100 3.10 14.91 -19.10
N LEU A 101 2.15 14.24 -18.46
CA LEU A 101 1.02 13.55 -19.10
C LEU A 101 -0.29 14.34 -19.02
N GLY A 102 -0.34 15.39 -18.18
CA GLY A 102 -1.57 16.04 -17.78
C GLY A 102 -2.41 15.17 -16.82
N MET A 103 -3.47 15.77 -16.26
CA MET A 103 -4.34 15.07 -15.29
C MET A 103 -5.07 13.87 -15.92
N ALA A 104 -5.54 14.00 -17.16
CA ALA A 104 -6.21 12.91 -17.86
C ALA A 104 -5.25 11.74 -18.18
N GLY A 105 -4.03 12.04 -18.61
CA GLY A 105 -3.02 11.02 -18.87
C GLY A 105 -2.60 10.27 -17.60
N LEU A 106 -2.41 11.00 -16.49
CA LEU A 106 -2.15 10.40 -15.18
C LEU A 106 -3.32 9.51 -14.73
N ALA A 107 -4.57 9.94 -14.94
CA ALA A 107 -5.75 9.16 -14.59
C ALA A 107 -5.82 7.82 -15.35
N TRP A 108 -5.59 7.84 -16.66
CA TRP A 108 -5.59 6.61 -17.49
C TRP A 108 -4.42 5.69 -17.15
N LEU A 109 -3.24 6.24 -16.89
CA LEU A 109 -2.09 5.46 -16.44
C LEU A 109 -2.37 4.79 -15.09
N ALA A 110 -2.90 5.55 -14.12
CA ALA A 110 -3.30 5.03 -12.82
C ALA A 110 -4.31 3.89 -12.97
N LEU A 111 -5.36 4.07 -13.79
CA LEU A 111 -6.35 3.04 -14.04
C LEU A 111 -5.74 1.78 -14.66
N GLY A 112 -4.89 1.93 -15.68
CA GLY A 112 -4.21 0.81 -16.32
C GLY A 112 -3.34 0.01 -15.35
N VAL A 113 -2.51 0.71 -14.55
CA VAL A 113 -1.67 0.06 -13.54
C VAL A 113 -2.51 -0.60 -12.45
N PHE A 114 -3.57 0.06 -11.98
CA PHE A 114 -4.49 -0.49 -10.98
C PHE A 114 -5.08 -1.82 -11.44
N VAL A 115 -5.63 -1.86 -12.66
CA VAL A 115 -6.25 -3.07 -13.23
C VAL A 115 -5.21 -4.19 -13.40
N LEU A 116 -4.07 -3.89 -14.02
CA LEU A 116 -3.03 -4.91 -14.27
C LEU A 116 -2.45 -5.47 -12.97
N ALA A 117 -2.21 -4.61 -11.97
CA ALA A 117 -1.67 -5.04 -10.69
C ALA A 117 -2.69 -5.89 -9.90
N TRP A 118 -3.98 -5.55 -9.95
CA TRP A 118 -5.03 -6.38 -9.35
C TRP A 118 -5.18 -7.74 -10.04
N VAL A 119 -5.14 -7.78 -11.38
CA VAL A 119 -5.10 -9.05 -12.12
C VAL A 119 -3.91 -9.89 -11.67
N GLY A 120 -2.73 -9.27 -11.52
CA GLY A 120 -1.54 -9.91 -10.95
C GLY A 120 -1.79 -10.48 -9.56
N GLN A 121 -2.34 -9.69 -8.62
CA GLN A 121 -2.66 -10.18 -7.28
C GLN A 121 -3.62 -11.38 -7.29
N PHE A 122 -4.67 -11.35 -8.12
CA PHE A 122 -5.60 -12.47 -8.23
C PHE A 122 -4.96 -13.73 -8.81
N ILE A 123 -4.04 -13.58 -9.78
CA ILE A 123 -3.22 -14.70 -10.27
C ILE A 123 -2.36 -15.26 -9.14
N GLY A 124 -1.71 -14.40 -8.35
CA GLY A 124 -0.93 -14.80 -7.17
C GLY A 124 -1.77 -15.62 -6.18
N HIS A 125 -2.96 -15.15 -5.84
CA HIS A 125 -3.88 -15.86 -4.95
C HIS A 125 -4.41 -17.17 -5.54
N LYS A 126 -4.60 -17.23 -6.87
CA LYS A 126 -4.96 -18.49 -7.54
C LYS A 126 -3.83 -19.52 -7.40
N ILE A 127 -2.58 -19.10 -7.47
CA ILE A 127 -1.40 -19.97 -7.25
C ILE A 127 -1.31 -20.40 -5.79
N GLU A 128 -1.57 -19.49 -4.86
CA GLU A 128 -1.58 -19.76 -3.41
C GLU A 128 -2.67 -20.74 -3.00
N GLY A 129 -3.82 -20.73 -3.67
CA GLY A 129 -5.01 -21.51 -3.29
C GLY A 129 -5.79 -20.93 -2.11
N ARG A 130 -5.36 -19.77 -1.57
CA ARG A 130 -6.04 -19.00 -0.53
C ARG A 130 -6.69 -17.74 -1.10
N ARG A 131 -7.82 -17.35 -0.53
CA ARG A 131 -8.52 -16.12 -0.93
C ARG A 131 -7.76 -14.87 -0.44
N PRO A 132 -7.86 -13.73 -1.14
CA PRO A 132 -7.28 -12.48 -0.67
C PRO A 132 -7.78 -12.06 0.71
N SER A 133 -6.87 -11.66 1.60
CA SER A 133 -7.19 -11.33 3.00
C SER A 133 -8.17 -10.16 3.15
N PHE A 134 -8.23 -9.22 2.20
CA PHE A 134 -9.19 -8.11 2.29
C PHE A 134 -10.66 -8.54 2.15
N PHE A 135 -10.94 -9.76 1.68
CA PHE A 135 -12.29 -10.31 1.72
C PHE A 135 -12.76 -10.63 3.15
N THR A 136 -11.84 -10.77 4.11
CA THR A 136 -12.19 -10.98 5.53
C THR A 136 -12.27 -9.67 6.30
N ASP A 137 -11.31 -8.76 6.09
CA ASP A 137 -11.30 -7.42 6.68
C ASP A 137 -10.62 -6.42 5.72
N LEU A 138 -11.31 -5.32 5.39
CA LEU A 138 -10.76 -4.27 4.53
C LEU A 138 -9.47 -3.65 5.06
N LYS A 139 -9.19 -3.74 6.37
CA LYS A 139 -7.91 -3.29 6.95
C LYS A 139 -6.71 -4.01 6.32
N TYR A 140 -6.87 -5.21 5.78
CA TYR A 140 -5.78 -5.89 5.10
C TYR A 140 -5.29 -5.18 3.84
N LEU A 141 -6.07 -4.25 3.27
CA LEU A 141 -5.58 -3.34 2.23
C LEU A 141 -4.51 -2.36 2.75
N LEU A 142 -4.53 -2.02 4.05
CA LEU A 142 -3.50 -1.20 4.70
C LEU A 142 -2.39 -2.07 5.30
N VAL A 143 -2.68 -3.31 5.69
CA VAL A 143 -1.66 -4.25 6.18
C VAL A 143 -0.75 -4.74 5.06
N GLY A 144 -1.28 -5.04 3.87
CA GLY A 144 -0.50 -5.53 2.73
C GLY A 144 0.71 -4.64 2.38
N PRO A 145 0.54 -3.30 2.27
CA PRO A 145 1.67 -2.38 2.07
C PRO A 145 2.73 -2.47 3.17
N LEU A 146 2.34 -2.51 4.44
CA LEU A 146 3.29 -2.68 5.54
C LEU A 146 4.00 -4.03 5.49
N TRP A 147 3.30 -5.10 5.11
CA TRP A 147 3.89 -6.42 4.96
C TRP A 147 4.94 -6.46 3.85
N THR A 148 4.70 -5.78 2.72
CA THR A 148 5.73 -5.66 1.68
C THR A 148 6.96 -4.90 2.19
N LEU A 149 6.76 -3.85 2.99
CA LEU A 149 7.84 -3.07 3.58
C LEU A 149 8.62 -3.85 4.64
N ASP A 150 7.93 -4.59 5.52
CA ASP A 150 8.53 -5.51 6.50
C ASP A 150 9.42 -6.54 5.80
N LYS A 151 8.96 -7.14 4.69
CA LYS A 151 9.79 -8.07 3.91
C LYS A 151 11.08 -7.44 3.38
N LEU A 152 11.01 -6.19 2.90
CA LEU A 152 12.19 -5.46 2.46
C LEU A 152 13.12 -5.15 3.62
N TYR A 153 12.58 -4.76 4.78
CA TYR A 153 13.35 -4.52 6.00
C TYR A 153 14.09 -5.78 6.45
N ARG A 154 13.39 -6.93 6.54
CA ARG A 154 14.00 -8.21 6.91
C ARG A 154 15.09 -8.64 5.93
N LYS A 155 14.89 -8.44 4.63
CA LYS A 155 15.91 -8.70 3.61
C LYS A 155 17.14 -7.81 3.76
N ALA A 156 16.96 -6.57 4.24
CA ALA A 156 18.04 -5.63 4.55
C ALA A 156 18.66 -5.84 5.95
N GLY A 157 18.17 -6.80 6.74
CA GLY A 157 18.61 -7.05 8.12
C GLY A 157 18.10 -6.02 9.15
N TRP A 158 17.11 -5.21 8.79
CA TRP A 158 16.52 -4.19 9.67
C TRP A 158 15.38 -4.77 10.51
N LYS A 159 15.17 -4.17 11.69
CA LYS A 159 14.08 -4.50 12.62
C LYS A 159 13.13 -3.30 12.76
N HIS A 160 11.89 -3.55 13.18
CA HIS A 160 10.86 -2.53 13.34
C HIS A 160 10.00 -2.71 14.59
#